data_AF-A0A820PCT2-F1
#
_entry.id   AF-A0A820PCT2-F1
#
_cell.length_a   1.000
_cell.length_b   1.000
_cell.length_c   1.000
_cell.angle_alpha   90.00
_cell.angle_beta   90.00
_cell.angle_gamma   90.00
#
_symmetry.space_group_name_H-M   'P 1'
#
loop_
_entity.id
_entity.type
_entity.pdbx_description
1 polymer ?
#
loop_
_entity_poly.entity_id
_entity_poly.type
_entity_poly.pdbx_seq_one_letter_code
_entity_poly.pdbx_strand_id
1 'polypeptide(L)'
;MCGTSHGRPPNISVTSTEIRIYDGSRITEIEWIVGPIPIEDNLGKEIIVRYDTDIQSDATFYSDSNGREVLEHKRDYRPSWNYIVYENVSGNYYPIPSRIWIKDNQRQLTIPTGKMSELLELTLGDNLPLSEMKRLVWTTNNNESSYWQPTDSNFFTSTVVTLNPMEIKNFQVALQ
;
A
#
# COMPACT_ATOMS: atom_id res chain seq x y z
N MET A 1 31.52 33.99 -39.28
CA MET A 1 30.59 32.86 -39.46
C MET A 1 30.31 32.28 -38.09
N CYS A 2 29.11 32.51 -37.57
CA CYS A 2 28.69 32.07 -36.24
C CYS A 2 28.23 30.62 -36.33
N GLY A 3 28.93 29.70 -35.66
CA GLY A 3 28.54 28.30 -35.58
C GLY A 3 27.53 28.11 -34.45
N THR A 4 26.30 27.74 -34.79
CA THR A 4 25.28 27.34 -33.82
C THR A 4 25.56 25.90 -33.37
N SER A 5 26.17 25.74 -32.20
CA SER A 5 26.12 24.47 -31.48
C SER A 5 24.68 24.28 -30.97
N HIS A 6 23.89 23.46 -31.67
CA HIS A 6 22.69 22.88 -31.08
C HIS A 6 23.14 21.99 -29.90
N GLY A 7 23.12 22.57 -28.71
CA GLY A 7 23.31 21.83 -27.47
C GLY A 7 22.25 20.73 -27.40
N ARG A 8 22.71 19.49 -27.36
CA ARG A 8 21.87 18.35 -26.98
C ARG A 8 21.17 18.73 -25.66
N PRO A 9 19.83 18.64 -25.56
CA PRO A 9 19.18 18.94 -24.30
C PRO A 9 19.78 18.05 -23.20
N PRO A 10 19.95 18.56 -21.97
CA PRO A 10 20.46 17.76 -20.87
C PRO A 10 19.61 16.49 -20.77
N ASN A 11 20.23 15.33 -20.57
CA ASN A 11 19.54 14.09 -20.28
C ASN A 11 18.80 14.27 -18.95
N ILE A 12 17.61 14.87 -18.98
CA ILE A 12 16.71 14.93 -17.84
C ILE A 12 16.20 13.51 -17.67
N SER A 13 16.66 12.83 -16.63
CA SER A 13 16.08 11.56 -16.24
C SER A 13 14.64 11.83 -15.83
N VAL A 14 13.69 11.41 -16.67
CA VAL A 14 12.25 11.56 -16.43
C VAL A 14 11.80 10.69 -15.26
N THR A 15 12.60 9.67 -14.92
CA THR A 15 12.35 8.77 -13.80
C THR A 15 13.63 8.57 -12.98
N SER A 16 13.51 8.45 -11.67
CA SER A 16 14.56 8.00 -10.76
C SER A 16 14.03 6.86 -9.91
N THR A 17 14.88 5.90 -9.55
CA THR A 17 14.52 4.78 -8.68
C THR A 17 15.63 4.54 -7.67
N GLU A 18 15.25 4.42 -6.39
CA GLU A 18 16.12 4.07 -5.29
C GLU A 18 15.64 2.75 -4.68
N ILE A 19 16.57 1.82 -4.44
CA ILE A 19 16.28 0.51 -3.87
C ILE A 19 17.02 0.41 -2.54
N ARG A 20 16.30 0.16 -1.45
CA ARG A 20 16.86 0.01 -0.10
C ARG A 20 16.67 -1.43 0.38
N ILE A 21 17.78 -2.05 0.76
CA ILE A 21 17.85 -3.39 1.35
C ILE A 21 18.36 -3.22 2.77
N TYR A 22 17.61 -3.72 3.74
CA TYR A 22 17.94 -3.62 5.16
C TYR A 22 18.42 -4.97 5.68
N ASP A 23 19.50 -4.97 6.46
CA ASP A 23 20.02 -6.20 7.07
C ASP A 23 18.97 -6.86 7.98
N GLY A 24 18.83 -8.18 7.87
CA GLY A 24 17.80 -8.96 8.56
C GLY A 24 16.34 -8.74 8.11
N SER A 25 16.07 -7.83 7.17
CA SER A 25 14.72 -7.60 6.63
C SER A 25 14.35 -8.60 5.54
N ARG A 26 13.07 -9.00 5.51
CA ARG A 26 12.48 -9.80 4.41
C ARG A 26 11.89 -8.93 3.30
N ILE A 27 11.98 -7.61 3.43
CA ILE A 27 11.36 -6.64 2.55
C ILE A 27 12.46 -5.79 1.90
N THR A 28 12.31 -5.56 0.60
CA THR A 28 13.05 -4.55 -0.16
C THR A 28 12.14 -3.36 -0.40
N GLU A 29 12.60 -2.17 -0.02
CA GLU A 29 11.87 -0.92 -0.27
C GLU A 29 12.34 -0.34 -1.61
N ILE A 30 11.37 0.07 -2.44
CA ILE A 30 11.63 0.63 -3.76
C ILE A 30 10.89 1.95 -3.82
N GLU A 31 11.64 3.03 -3.96
CA GLU A 31 11.13 4.38 -4.12
C GLU A 31 11.38 4.83 -5.56
N TRP A 32 10.39 5.42 -6.19
CA TRP A 32 10.54 5.99 -7.53
C TRP A 32 10.00 7.41 -7.58
N ILE A 33 10.70 8.25 -8.33
CA ILE A 33 10.32 9.63 -8.60
C ILE A 33 10.09 9.73 -10.11
N VAL A 34 8.93 10.25 -10.49
CA VAL A 34 8.61 10.57 -11.88
C VAL A 34 8.64 12.09 -12.01
N GLY A 35 9.68 12.59 -12.70
CA GLY A 35 9.87 14.00 -13.05
C GLY A 35 9.14 14.35 -14.35
N PRO A 36 9.12 15.64 -14.75
CA PRO A 36 8.19 16.14 -15.76
C PRO A 36 8.23 15.27 -17.01
N ILE A 37 7.11 14.62 -17.29
CA ILE A 37 6.97 13.74 -18.44
C ILE A 37 7.04 14.62 -19.69
N PRO A 38 7.97 14.37 -20.63
CA PRO A 38 8.11 15.19 -21.82
C PRO A 38 6.82 15.08 -22.65
N ILE A 39 6.28 16.24 -23.03
CA ILE A 39 5.02 16.37 -23.80
C ILE A 39 5.23 17.06 -25.14
N GLU A 40 6.48 17.41 -25.49
CA GLU A 40 6.82 18.17 -26.70
C GLU A 40 6.47 17.42 -28.00
N ASP A 41 6.36 16.10 -27.92
CA ASP A 41 5.94 15.23 -29.02
C ASP A 41 4.41 15.12 -29.18
N ASN A 42 3.62 15.76 -28.29
CA ASN A 42 2.16 15.64 -28.20
C ASN A 42 1.67 14.18 -28.06
N LEU A 43 2.51 13.28 -27.54
CA LEU A 43 2.14 11.89 -27.26
C LEU A 43 1.94 11.68 -25.76
N GLY A 44 0.74 11.24 -25.38
CA GLY A 44 0.44 10.80 -24.02
C GLY A 44 1.32 9.61 -23.62
N LYS A 45 1.85 9.62 -22.40
CA LYS A 45 2.73 8.58 -21.88
C LYS A 45 2.19 8.04 -20.57
N GLU A 46 2.13 6.73 -20.45
CA GLU A 46 1.82 6.01 -19.22
C GLU A 46 3.10 5.33 -18.74
N ILE A 47 3.51 5.63 -17.51
CA ILE A 47 4.73 5.09 -16.92
C ILE A 47 4.34 3.97 -15.97
N ILE A 48 4.99 2.81 -16.14
CA ILE A 48 4.76 1.63 -15.30
C ILE A 48 6.06 1.19 -14.64
N VAL A 49 5.93 0.58 -13.47
CA VAL A 49 7.00 -0.23 -12.87
C VAL A 49 6.66 -1.69 -13.15
N ARG A 50 7.60 -2.40 -13.77
CA ARG A 50 7.44 -3.81 -14.13
C ARG A 50 8.44 -4.66 -13.35
N TYR A 51 7.92 -5.68 -12.68
CA TYR A 51 8.71 -6.68 -11.99
C TYR A 51 8.64 -7.99 -12.78
N ASP A 52 9.79 -8.46 -13.24
CA ASP A 52 9.91 -9.74 -13.92
C ASP A 52 10.53 -10.78 -12.98
N THR A 53 9.96 -11.97 -12.97
CA THR A 53 10.40 -13.10 -12.14
C THR A 53 10.16 -14.41 -12.89
N ASP A 54 10.82 -15.47 -12.46
CA ASP A 54 10.70 -16.82 -13.00
C ASP A 54 9.58 -17.65 -12.33
N ILE A 55 8.78 -17.03 -11.44
CA ILE A 55 7.60 -17.65 -10.82
C ILE A 55 6.57 -18.05 -11.90
N GLN A 56 6.18 -19.32 -11.88
CA GLN A 56 5.21 -19.87 -12.83
C GLN A 56 3.78 -19.70 -12.29
N SER A 57 3.19 -18.52 -12.50
CA SER A 57 1.89 -18.17 -11.90
C SER A 57 0.65 -18.65 -12.68
N ASP A 58 0.82 -19.37 -13.79
CA ASP A 58 -0.27 -19.79 -14.70
C ASP A 58 -1.18 -18.63 -15.17
N ALA A 59 -0.57 -17.47 -15.41
CA ALA A 59 -1.27 -16.22 -15.76
C ALA A 59 -2.29 -15.74 -14.72
N THR A 60 -2.21 -16.27 -13.50
CA THR A 60 -3.01 -15.88 -12.36
C THR A 60 -2.24 -14.92 -11.46
N PHE A 61 -2.94 -13.93 -10.93
CA PHE A 61 -2.46 -13.04 -9.88
C PHE A 61 -3.59 -12.78 -8.90
N TYR A 62 -3.23 -12.22 -7.76
CA TYR A 62 -4.15 -11.98 -6.67
C TYR A 62 -4.07 -10.54 -6.22
N SER A 63 -5.21 -9.97 -5.86
CA SER A 63 -5.30 -8.66 -5.23
C SER A 63 -6.16 -8.76 -3.98
N ASP A 64 -6.15 -7.70 -3.19
CA ASP A 64 -7.11 -7.51 -2.11
C ASP A 64 -8.27 -6.60 -2.53
N SER A 65 -9.39 -6.72 -1.82
CA SER A 65 -10.50 -5.76 -1.83
C SER A 65 -10.43 -4.91 -0.57
N ASN A 66 -9.87 -3.70 -0.69
CA ASN A 66 -9.72 -2.71 0.38
C ASN A 66 -9.09 -3.28 1.68
N GLY A 67 -8.03 -4.08 1.53
CA GLY A 67 -7.28 -4.69 2.62
C GLY A 67 -7.96 -5.90 3.27
N ARG A 68 -9.07 -6.39 2.71
CA ARG A 68 -9.88 -7.47 3.29
C ARG A 68 -9.81 -8.75 2.46
N GLU A 69 -10.78 -8.95 1.58
CA GLU A 69 -10.97 -10.18 0.83
C GLU A 69 -9.88 -10.34 -0.23
N VAL A 70 -9.49 -11.59 -0.48
CA VAL A 70 -8.57 -11.94 -1.56
C VAL A 70 -9.37 -12.21 -2.83
N LEU A 71 -9.02 -11.52 -3.91
CA LEU A 71 -9.59 -11.71 -5.24
C LEU A 71 -8.55 -12.39 -6.13
N GLU A 72 -8.98 -13.42 -6.84
CA GLU A 72 -8.17 -14.10 -7.85
C GLU A 72 -8.52 -13.56 -9.24
N HIS A 73 -7.49 -13.21 -10.00
CA HIS A 73 -7.60 -12.73 -11.37
C HIS A 73 -6.77 -13.62 -12.29
N LYS A 74 -7.32 -13.95 -13.45
CA LYS A 74 -6.61 -14.66 -14.51
C LYS A 74 -6.57 -13.79 -15.76
N ARG A 75 -5.40 -13.65 -16.36
CA ARG A 75 -5.21 -12.86 -17.58
C ARG A 75 -6.16 -13.36 -18.68
N ASP A 76 -6.79 -12.44 -19.38
CA ASP A 76 -7.69 -12.71 -20.50
C ASP A 76 -8.91 -13.58 -20.15
N TYR A 77 -9.34 -13.54 -18.89
CA TYR A 77 -10.44 -14.36 -18.38
C TYR A 77 -11.47 -13.54 -17.61
N ARG A 78 -12.73 -13.98 -17.68
CA ARG A 78 -13.83 -13.49 -16.85
C ARG A 78 -14.65 -14.66 -16.32
N PRO A 79 -15.03 -14.66 -15.03
CA PRO A 79 -15.76 -15.79 -14.44
C PRO A 79 -17.23 -15.86 -14.87
N SER A 80 -17.85 -14.74 -15.22
CA SER A 80 -19.30 -14.65 -15.44
C SER A 80 -19.73 -14.75 -16.91
N TRP A 81 -18.81 -14.62 -17.87
CA TRP A 81 -19.12 -14.76 -19.30
C TRP A 81 -17.91 -15.17 -20.12
N ASN A 82 -18.15 -15.65 -21.34
CA ASN A 82 -17.08 -15.96 -22.29
C ASN A 82 -16.43 -14.67 -22.81
N TYR A 83 -15.21 -14.38 -22.35
CA TYR A 83 -14.50 -13.14 -22.66
C TYR A 83 -13.73 -13.26 -23.98
N ILE A 84 -14.00 -12.33 -24.90
CA ILE A 84 -13.23 -12.17 -26.15
C ILE A 84 -12.26 -11.01 -25.92
N VAL A 85 -10.97 -11.29 -26.08
CA VAL A 85 -9.91 -10.29 -25.90
C VAL A 85 -9.85 -9.38 -27.12
N TYR A 86 -10.21 -8.12 -26.94
CA TYR A 86 -10.02 -7.07 -27.95
C TYR A 86 -8.78 -6.22 -27.65
N GLU A 87 -8.45 -6.05 -26.37
CA GLU A 87 -7.36 -5.21 -25.88
C GLU A 87 -6.53 -5.99 -24.86
N ASN A 88 -5.39 -6.53 -25.30
CA ASN A 88 -4.60 -7.50 -24.52
C ASN A 88 -3.97 -6.89 -23.26
N VAL A 89 -3.81 -5.57 -23.21
CA VAL A 89 -3.17 -4.85 -22.10
C VAL A 89 -4.23 -4.24 -21.18
N SER A 90 -4.98 -3.25 -21.67
CA SER A 90 -5.95 -2.50 -20.85
C SER A 90 -7.07 -3.38 -20.29
N GLY A 91 -7.45 -4.45 -20.99
CA GLY A 91 -8.45 -5.42 -20.52
C GLY A 91 -8.05 -6.19 -19.27
N ASN A 92 -6.78 -6.14 -18.86
CA ASN A 92 -6.25 -6.85 -17.70
C ASN A 92 -5.80 -5.92 -16.56
N TYR A 93 -6.11 -4.63 -16.62
CA TYR A 93 -5.89 -3.71 -15.50
C TYR A 93 -7.01 -3.81 -14.46
N TYR A 94 -6.62 -3.88 -13.19
CA TYR A 94 -7.51 -3.92 -12.04
C TYR A 94 -7.05 -2.91 -10.98
N PRO A 95 -7.98 -2.32 -10.20
CA PRO A 95 -7.59 -1.51 -9.05
C PRO A 95 -6.91 -2.40 -8.01
N ILE A 96 -5.72 -1.98 -7.57
CA ILE A 96 -4.94 -2.65 -6.51
C ILE A 96 -4.87 -1.71 -5.31
N PRO A 97 -5.77 -1.83 -4.32
CA PRO A 97 -5.86 -0.87 -3.23
C PRO A 97 -4.76 -1.03 -2.18
N SER A 98 -4.27 -2.24 -1.87
CA SER A 98 -3.21 -2.41 -0.88
C SER A 98 -2.09 -3.37 -1.25
N ARG A 99 -2.34 -4.44 -2.01
CA ARG A 99 -1.29 -5.37 -2.45
C ARG A 99 -1.70 -6.21 -3.64
N ILE A 100 -0.69 -6.57 -4.43
CA ILE A 100 -0.79 -7.57 -5.51
C ILE A 100 0.26 -8.64 -5.29
N TRP A 101 -0.03 -9.89 -5.66
CA TRP A 101 0.98 -10.93 -5.65
C TRP A 101 0.75 -12.00 -6.71
N ILE A 102 1.84 -12.68 -7.03
CA ILE A 102 1.88 -13.89 -7.84
C ILE A 102 2.60 -14.97 -7.06
N LYS A 103 2.26 -16.24 -7.33
CA LYS A 103 2.86 -17.39 -6.66
C LYS A 103 2.91 -18.60 -7.59
N ASP A 104 3.85 -19.49 -7.30
CA ASP A 104 3.88 -20.87 -7.79
C ASP A 104 3.76 -21.82 -6.58
N ASN A 105 4.08 -23.11 -6.77
CA ASN A 105 4.00 -24.11 -5.70
C ASN A 105 5.05 -23.93 -4.59
N GLN A 106 6.07 -23.10 -4.79
CA GLN A 106 7.22 -22.97 -3.90
C GLN A 106 7.46 -21.54 -3.41
N ARG A 107 7.13 -20.53 -4.24
CA ARG A 107 7.54 -19.14 -4.05
C ARG A 107 6.37 -18.19 -4.29
N GLN A 108 6.44 -17.03 -3.63
CA GLN A 108 5.49 -15.95 -3.79
C GLN A 108 6.25 -14.62 -3.85
N LEU A 109 5.85 -13.77 -4.81
CA LEU A 109 6.27 -12.38 -4.87
C LEU A 109 5.06 -11.51 -4.55
N THR A 110 5.13 -10.77 -3.44
CA THR A 110 4.10 -9.83 -3.01
C THR A 110 4.62 -8.41 -3.10
N ILE A 111 3.81 -7.54 -3.72
CA ILE A 111 4.05 -6.11 -3.86
C ILE A 111 2.95 -5.40 -3.08
N PRO A 112 3.21 -4.91 -1.86
CA PRO A 112 2.32 -3.98 -1.19
C PRO A 112 2.40 -2.60 -1.86
N THR A 113 1.25 -1.93 -1.95
CA THR A 113 1.13 -0.56 -2.48
C THR A 113 0.98 0.41 -1.31
N GLY A 114 1.87 1.40 -1.25
CA GLY A 114 1.87 2.46 -0.25
C GLY A 114 2.63 2.10 1.04
N LYS A 115 2.90 3.14 1.83
CA LYS A 115 3.51 3.01 3.15
C LYS A 115 2.46 3.37 4.19
N MET A 116 2.28 2.53 5.21
CA MET A 116 1.54 2.96 6.40
C MET A 116 2.33 4.08 7.06
N SER A 117 1.75 5.28 7.08
CA SER A 117 2.38 6.47 7.66
C SER A 117 1.97 6.66 9.11
N GLU A 118 0.74 6.31 9.46
CA GLU A 118 0.19 6.49 10.80
C GLU A 118 -0.80 5.38 11.16
N LEU A 119 -0.74 4.95 12.42
CA LEU A 119 -1.71 4.05 13.04
C LEU A 119 -2.18 4.71 14.33
N LEU A 120 -3.47 5.00 14.42
CA LEU A 120 -4.11 5.60 15.58
C LEU A 120 -5.20 4.66 16.13
N GLU A 121 -5.12 4.30 17.40
CA GLU A 121 -6.20 3.53 18.05
C GLU A 121 -7.37 4.47 18.36
N LEU A 122 -8.57 4.05 17.96
CA LEU A 122 -9.81 4.79 18.13
C LEU A 122 -10.70 4.10 19.16
N THR A 123 -11.60 4.88 19.75
CA THR A 123 -12.71 4.33 20.54
C THR A 123 -13.63 3.49 19.65
N LEU A 124 -14.24 2.45 20.23
CA LEU A 124 -15.15 1.57 19.49
C LEU A 124 -16.49 2.23 19.12
N GLY A 125 -16.88 3.28 19.84
CA GLY A 125 -18.22 3.87 19.75
C GLY A 125 -18.29 5.20 19.00
N ASP A 126 -17.23 6.02 19.04
CA ASP A 126 -17.31 7.43 18.64
C ASP A 126 -16.22 7.84 17.64
N ASN A 127 -15.41 6.89 17.15
CA ASN A 127 -14.23 7.14 16.29
C ASN A 127 -13.28 8.23 16.83
N LEU A 128 -13.36 8.55 18.12
CA LEU A 128 -12.43 9.45 18.79
C LEU A 128 -11.08 8.76 19.01
N PRO A 129 -9.94 9.46 18.92
CA PRO A 129 -8.65 8.90 19.33
C PRO A 129 -8.72 8.36 20.76
N LEU A 130 -8.12 7.19 21.02
CA LEU A 130 -8.18 6.55 22.35
C LEU A 130 -7.59 7.45 23.46
N SER A 131 -6.59 8.26 23.15
CA SER A 131 -6.05 9.27 24.09
C SER A 131 -7.02 10.38 24.45
N GLU A 132 -7.96 10.68 23.57
CA GLU A 132 -9.00 11.69 23.77
C GLU A 132 -10.24 11.09 24.44
N MET A 133 -10.26 9.77 24.67
CA MET A 133 -11.36 9.11 25.36
C MET A 133 -11.46 9.62 26.80
N LYS A 134 -12.54 10.35 27.08
CA LYS A 134 -12.94 10.69 28.44
C LYS A 134 -13.90 9.63 28.97
N ARG A 135 -13.39 8.74 29.82
CA ARG A 135 -14.23 7.79 30.54
C ARG A 135 -14.81 8.44 31.80
N LEU A 136 -16.09 8.16 32.09
CA LEU A 136 -16.72 8.60 33.32
C LEU A 136 -15.97 8.02 34.53
N VAL A 137 -15.47 8.88 35.41
CA VAL A 137 -14.82 8.48 36.66
C VAL A 137 -15.90 8.35 37.72
N TRP A 138 -16.09 7.13 38.23
CA TRP A 138 -16.93 6.88 39.38
C TRP A 138 -16.07 6.91 40.65
N THR A 139 -16.54 7.63 41.66
CA THR A 139 -16.01 7.59 43.02
C THR A 139 -16.97 6.76 43.86
N THR A 140 -16.44 5.77 44.57
CA THR A 140 -17.23 5.05 45.58
C THR A 140 -17.31 5.87 46.86
N ASN A 141 -18.27 5.56 47.72
CA ASN A 141 -18.44 6.20 49.03
C ASN A 141 -17.22 6.00 49.96
N ASN A 142 -16.29 5.13 49.58
CA ASN A 142 -15.05 4.84 50.30
C ASN A 142 -13.85 5.65 49.76
N ASN A 143 -14.11 6.65 48.90
CA ASN A 143 -13.10 7.45 48.19
C ASN A 143 -12.19 6.64 47.24
N GLU A 144 -12.52 5.39 46.94
CA GLU A 144 -11.85 4.66 45.87
C GLU A 144 -12.39 5.14 44.52
N SER A 145 -11.47 5.53 43.64
CA SER A 145 -11.76 5.97 42.28
C SER A 145 -11.04 5.07 41.30
N SER A 146 -11.75 4.61 40.27
CA SER A 146 -11.08 3.97 39.13
C SER A 146 -10.51 5.05 38.23
N TYR A 147 -9.26 5.45 38.46
CA TYR A 147 -8.53 6.24 37.48
C TYR A 147 -8.06 5.32 36.36
N TRP A 148 -8.70 5.43 35.19
CA TRP A 148 -8.06 4.97 33.96
C TRP A 148 -7.05 6.05 33.55
N GLN A 149 -5.77 5.67 33.49
CA GLN A 149 -4.74 6.54 32.93
C GLN A 149 -4.71 6.29 31.41
N PRO A 150 -4.91 7.31 30.57
CA PRO A 150 -4.64 7.19 29.16
C PRO A 150 -3.17 6.78 28.98
N THR A 151 -2.91 5.73 28.23
CA THR A 151 -1.55 5.42 27.80
C THR A 151 -1.11 6.50 26.82
N ASP A 152 -0.10 7.30 27.20
CA ASP A 152 0.35 8.50 26.48
C ASP A 152 0.92 8.25 25.07
N SER A 153 1.02 7.00 24.61
CA SER A 153 1.57 6.69 23.28
C SER A 153 0.46 6.62 22.24
N ASN A 154 0.14 7.77 21.63
CA ASN A 154 -0.76 7.87 20.46
C ASN A 154 -0.21 7.25 19.17
N PHE A 155 1.08 6.93 19.16
CA PHE A 155 1.77 6.47 17.96
C PHE A 155 2.31 5.07 18.22
N PHE A 156 1.80 4.12 17.45
CA PHE A 156 2.41 2.80 17.40
C PHE A 156 3.74 2.92 16.65
N THR A 157 4.84 2.57 17.32
CA THR A 157 6.17 2.46 16.71
C THR A 157 6.35 1.16 15.94
N SER A 158 5.38 0.25 16.02
CA SER A 158 5.39 -1.06 15.35
C SER A 158 4.10 -1.29 14.59
N THR A 159 4.19 -1.96 13.44
CA THR A 159 3.05 -2.42 12.65
C THR A 159 2.41 -3.70 13.19
N VAL A 160 2.91 -4.23 14.31
CA VAL A 160 2.40 -5.46 14.95
C VAL A 160 1.47 -5.06 16.10
N VAL A 161 0.20 -5.41 15.95
CA VAL A 161 -0.81 -5.25 17.00
C VAL A 161 -1.08 -6.62 17.63
N THR A 162 -0.88 -6.72 18.94
CA THR A 162 -1.26 -7.90 19.72
C THR A 162 -2.67 -7.71 20.25
N LEU A 163 -3.54 -8.70 20.05
CA LEU A 163 -4.89 -8.74 20.61
C LEU A 163 -4.97 -9.83 21.68
N ASN A 164 -5.55 -9.48 22.83
CA ASN A 164 -5.93 -10.47 23.83
C ASN A 164 -7.19 -11.22 23.40
N PRO A 165 -7.45 -12.42 23.98
CA PRO A 165 -8.69 -13.14 23.71
C PRO A 165 -9.93 -12.25 23.93
N MET A 166 -10.81 -12.22 22.93
CA MET A 166 -12.04 -11.39 22.91
C MET A 166 -11.82 -9.87 22.96
N GLU A 167 -10.60 -9.39 22.67
CA GLU A 167 -10.33 -7.95 22.56
C GLU A 167 -10.71 -7.43 21.17
N ILE A 168 -11.44 -6.32 21.14
CA ILE A 168 -11.77 -5.58 19.91
C ILE A 168 -11.06 -4.24 19.98
N LYS A 169 -10.23 -3.96 18.99
CA LYS A 169 -9.59 -2.66 18.79
C LYS A 169 -10.04 -2.04 17.48
N ASN A 170 -10.24 -0.73 17.47
CA ASN A 170 -10.56 0.04 16.28
C ASN A 170 -9.35 0.91 15.93
N PHE A 171 -9.00 1.00 14.64
CA PHE A 171 -7.83 1.74 14.20
C PHE A 171 -8.14 2.59 12.99
N GLN A 172 -7.59 3.80 12.98
CA GLN A 172 -7.41 4.60 11.78
C GLN A 172 -6.01 4.38 11.25
N VAL A 173 -5.90 3.95 9.99
CA VAL A 173 -4.63 3.77 9.29
C VAL A 173 -4.54 4.84 8.21
N ALA A 174 -3.49 5.65 8.26
CA ALA A 174 -3.13 6.54 7.16
C ALA A 174 -2.13 5.83 6.24
N LEU A 175 -2.38 5.94 4.93
CA LEU A 175 -1.47 5.47 3.89
C LEU A 175 -0.86 6.70 3.21
N GLN A 176 0.44 6.64 2.93
CA GLN A 176 1.19 7.64 2.17
C GLN A 176 1.57 7.08 0.80
#